data_AF-A0A353CBS0-F1
#
_entry.id   AF-A0A353CBS0-F1
#
_cell.length_a   1.000
_cell.length_b   1.000
_cell.length_c   1.000
_cell.angle_alpha   90.00
_cell.angle_beta   90.00
_cell.angle_gamma   90.00
#
_symmetry.space_group_name_H-M   'P 1'
#
loop_
_entity.id
_entity.type
_entity.pdbx_description
1 polymer ?
#
loop_
_entity_poly.entity_id
_entity_poly.type
_entity_poly.pdbx_seq_one_letter_code
_entity_poly.pdbx_strand_id
1 'polypeptide(L)'
;MRFVTSLTILALLCATSCNKVQVPTPEVNVAQVKEISLDPNAAVWDAVSLHASKMILQDLVEPRLLEPSTSEVMVKAITNGSEIAFRLEWLDESQSDMPGPRHFIDGCAVQLPSKVD
;
A
#
# COMPACT_ATOMS: atom_id res chain seq x y z
N MET A 1 -22.36 -22.33 -34.06
CA MET A 1 -22.60 -21.48 -32.87
C MET A 1 -21.85 -21.94 -31.63
N ARG A 2 -22.00 -23.19 -31.16
CA ARG A 2 -21.32 -23.70 -29.94
C ARG A 2 -19.78 -23.56 -29.92
N PHE A 3 -19.11 -23.87 -31.03
CA PHE A 3 -17.65 -23.72 -31.15
C PHE A 3 -17.18 -22.25 -31.08
N VAL A 4 -17.94 -21.32 -31.64
CA VAL A 4 -17.60 -19.89 -31.62
C VAL A 4 -17.71 -19.36 -30.20
N THR A 5 -18.80 -19.67 -29.49
CA THR A 5 -18.99 -19.28 -28.08
C THR A 5 -17.91 -19.85 -27.16
N SER A 6 -17.48 -21.11 -27.36
CA SER A 6 -16.40 -21.70 -26.55
C SER A 6 -15.05 -21.02 -26.79
N LEU A 7 -14.77 -20.61 -28.04
CA LEU A 7 -13.55 -19.88 -28.37
C LEU A 7 -13.55 -18.46 -27.76
N THR A 8 -14.70 -17.78 -27.75
CA THR A 8 -14.84 -16.45 -27.15
C THR A 8 -14.67 -16.48 -25.63
N ILE A 9 -15.22 -17.49 -24.95
CA ILE A 9 -15.07 -17.66 -23.50
C ILE A 9 -13.62 -17.94 -23.12
N LEU A 10 -12.92 -18.79 -23.88
CA LEU A 10 -11.51 -19.09 -23.64
C LEU A 10 -10.61 -17.87 -23.85
N ALA A 11 -10.87 -17.06 -24.88
CA ALA A 11 -10.16 -15.81 -25.11
C ALA A 11 -10.38 -14.77 -24.00
N LEU A 12 -11.59 -14.68 -23.44
CA LEU A 12 -11.90 -13.79 -22.31
C LEU A 12 -11.15 -14.22 -21.03
N LEU A 13 -11.07 -15.53 -20.76
CA LEU A 13 -10.37 -16.08 -19.59
C LEU A 13 -8.86 -15.88 -19.64
N CYS A 14 -8.24 -15.97 -20.83
CA CYS A 14 -6.82 -15.70 -20.99
C CYS A 14 -6.49 -14.20 -20.84
N ALA A 15 -7.39 -13.30 -21.23
CA ALA A 15 -7.18 -11.85 -21.12
C ALA A 15 -7.19 -11.35 -19.66
N THR A 16 -7.85 -12.06 -18.74
CA THR A 16 -7.92 -11.68 -17.31
C THR A 16 -6.75 -12.21 -16.46
N SER A 17 -5.89 -13.05 -17.02
CA SER A 17 -4.84 -13.76 -16.26
C SER A 17 -3.50 -13.00 -16.14
N CYS A 18 -3.42 -11.74 -16.57
CA CYS A 18 -2.20 -10.93 -16.52
C CYS A 18 -2.08 -10.02 -15.28
N ASN A 19 -2.76 -10.34 -14.18
CA ASN A 19 -2.48 -9.67 -12.92
C ASN A 19 -1.17 -10.21 -12.33
N LYS A 20 -0.11 -9.39 -12.40
CA LYS A 20 1.15 -9.67 -11.71
C LYS A 20 0.91 -9.57 -10.21
N VAL A 21 0.80 -10.71 -9.54
CA VAL A 21 0.81 -10.77 -8.08
C VAL A 21 2.16 -10.25 -7.61
N GLN A 22 2.16 -9.12 -6.91
CA GLN A 22 3.38 -8.57 -6.32
C GLN A 22 3.69 -9.34 -5.04
N VAL A 23 4.86 -9.98 -4.99
CA VAL A 23 5.36 -10.64 -3.78
C VAL A 23 5.95 -9.58 -2.85
N PRO A 24 5.51 -9.48 -1.58
CA PRO A 24 6.05 -8.50 -0.65
C PRO A 24 7.55 -8.71 -0.37
N THR A 25 8.31 -7.63 -0.33
CA THR A 25 9.73 -7.63 0.06
C THR A 25 9.88 -7.46 1.58
N PRO A 26 10.95 -7.98 2.20
CA PRO A 26 11.17 -7.88 3.65
C PRO A 26 11.48 -6.44 4.12
N GLU A 27 11.89 -5.56 3.20
CA GLU A 27 12.19 -4.16 3.45
C GLU A 27 11.62 -3.26 2.36
N VAL A 28 11.55 -1.97 2.65
CA VAL A 28 11.10 -0.95 1.69
C VAL A 28 12.24 -0.65 0.71
N ASN A 29 12.11 -1.12 -0.53
CA ASN A 29 13.01 -0.74 -1.61
C ASN A 29 12.52 0.55 -2.29
N VAL A 30 13.42 1.51 -2.48
CA VAL A 30 13.10 2.78 -3.15
C VAL A 30 13.50 2.68 -4.62
N ALA A 31 12.52 2.68 -5.52
CA ALA A 31 12.77 2.59 -6.96
C ALA A 31 13.16 3.96 -7.55
N GLN A 32 14.18 3.97 -8.42
CA GLN A 32 14.59 5.17 -9.16
C GLN A 32 13.61 5.44 -10.31
N VAL A 33 13.11 6.67 -10.41
CA VAL A 33 12.18 7.13 -11.46
C VAL A 33 12.63 8.48 -12.00
N LYS A 34 12.20 8.83 -13.21
CA LYS A 34 12.51 10.14 -13.79
C LYS A 34 11.73 11.27 -13.11
N GLU A 35 10.45 11.02 -12.82
CA GLU A 35 9.51 12.00 -12.28
C GLU A 35 8.70 11.36 -11.15
N ILE A 36 8.49 12.11 -10.07
CA ILE A 36 7.66 11.68 -8.93
C ILE A 36 6.20 11.86 -9.30
N SER A 37 5.36 10.88 -8.94
CA SER A 37 3.91 11.02 -8.96
C SER A 37 3.38 11.00 -7.54
N LEU A 38 2.48 11.93 -7.23
CA LEU A 38 1.69 11.91 -5.99
C LEU A 38 0.30 11.28 -6.20
N ASP A 39 -0.08 10.96 -7.43
CA ASP A 39 -1.28 10.17 -7.70
C ASP A 39 -1.01 8.72 -7.28
N PRO A 40 -1.74 8.18 -6.29
CA PRO A 40 -1.55 6.81 -5.82
C PRO A 40 -1.94 5.76 -6.87
N ASN A 41 -2.68 6.13 -7.92
CA ASN A 41 -3.11 5.22 -8.99
C ASN A 41 -2.25 5.33 -10.26
N ALA A 42 -1.19 6.14 -10.23
CA ALA A 42 -0.30 6.29 -11.37
C ALA A 42 0.43 4.98 -11.69
N ALA A 43 0.56 4.67 -12.99
CA ALA A 43 1.19 3.45 -13.50
C ALA A 43 2.65 3.25 -13.04
N VAL A 44 3.33 4.32 -12.61
CA VAL A 44 4.69 4.25 -12.05
C VAL A 44 4.76 3.29 -10.86
N TRP A 45 3.68 3.14 -10.09
CA TRP A 45 3.61 2.29 -8.90
C TRP A 45 3.49 0.79 -9.20
N ASP A 46 3.11 0.40 -10.41
CA ASP A 46 2.86 -1.01 -10.78
C ASP A 46 4.16 -1.83 -10.83
N ALA A 47 5.27 -1.17 -11.16
CA ALA A 47 6.59 -1.79 -11.23
C ALA A 47 7.38 -1.72 -9.91
N VAL A 48 6.88 -0.96 -8.93
CA VAL A 48 7.56 -0.77 -7.63
C VAL A 48 7.25 -1.96 -6.72
N SER A 49 8.29 -2.48 -6.08
CA SER A 49 8.18 -3.55 -5.09
C SER A 49 7.31 -3.12 -3.91
N LEU A 50 6.40 -3.99 -3.51
CA LEU A 50 5.56 -3.83 -2.34
C LEU A 50 6.30 -4.32 -1.10
N HIS A 51 6.31 -3.54 -0.02
CA HIS A 51 6.62 -4.01 1.32
C HIS A 51 5.33 -4.03 2.15
N ALA A 52 5.03 -5.15 2.80
CA ALA A 52 3.88 -5.27 3.71
C ALA A 52 4.39 -5.17 5.15
N SER A 53 4.23 -3.99 5.76
CA SER A 53 4.66 -3.74 7.14
C SER A 53 3.60 -4.21 8.11
N LYS A 54 3.90 -5.21 8.93
CA LYS A 54 3.01 -5.66 10.01
C LYS A 54 3.04 -4.66 11.16
N MET A 55 1.87 -4.19 11.55
CA MET A 55 1.75 -3.23 12.64
C MET A 55 1.78 -3.94 13.99
N ILE A 56 2.44 -3.30 14.95
CA ILE A 56 2.45 -3.72 16.35
C ILE A 56 1.63 -2.74 17.17
N LEU A 57 1.05 -3.22 18.26
CA LEU A 57 0.41 -2.34 19.23
C LEU A 57 1.43 -1.39 19.84
N GLN A 58 1.01 -0.14 20.03
CA GLN A 58 1.78 0.78 20.86
C GLN A 58 1.73 0.32 22.32
N ASP A 59 2.84 0.47 23.02
CA ASP A 59 2.86 0.22 24.46
C ASP A 59 2.08 1.35 25.16
N LEU A 60 0.89 1.02 25.65
CA LEU A 60 -0.07 1.94 26.24
C LEU A 60 -0.44 1.46 27.65
N VAL A 61 -0.77 2.43 28.51
CA VAL A 61 -1.39 2.19 29.82
C VAL A 61 -2.88 1.88 29.64
N GLU A 62 -3.47 1.11 30.57
CA GLU A 62 -4.90 0.76 30.48
C GLU A 62 -5.81 2.00 30.62
N PRO A 63 -6.93 2.06 29.87
CA PRO A 63 -7.46 1.06 28.93
C PRO A 63 -6.76 1.08 27.54
N ARG A 64 -6.54 -0.10 26.95
CA ARG A 64 -5.94 -0.26 25.59
C ARG A 64 -6.65 -1.29 24.72
N LEU A 65 -6.34 -1.27 23.42
CA LEU A 65 -6.70 -2.34 22.49
C LEU A 65 -5.79 -3.56 22.70
N LEU A 66 -6.36 -4.77 22.64
CA LEU A 66 -5.61 -6.03 22.72
C LEU A 66 -5.17 -6.55 21.36
N GLU A 67 -5.77 -6.04 20.28
CA GLU A 67 -5.47 -6.37 18.89
C GLU A 67 -5.32 -5.06 18.10
N PRO A 68 -4.40 -4.98 17.13
CA PRO A 68 -4.23 -3.78 16.31
C PRO A 68 -5.47 -3.55 15.44
N SER A 69 -6.02 -2.33 15.47
CA SER A 69 -7.13 -1.93 14.60
C SER A 69 -6.72 -1.86 13.12
N THR A 70 -5.44 -1.57 12.85
CA THR A 70 -4.82 -1.64 11.53
C THR A 70 -3.71 -2.67 11.60
N SER A 71 -3.88 -3.82 10.94
CA SER A 71 -2.95 -4.96 11.07
C SER A 71 -1.70 -4.83 10.20
N GLU A 72 -1.80 -4.13 9.07
CA GLU A 72 -0.71 -3.93 8.14
C GLU A 72 -0.83 -2.64 7.34
N VAL A 73 0.33 -2.11 6.92
CA VAL A 73 0.45 -1.00 5.97
C VAL A 73 1.30 -1.47 4.78
N MET A 74 0.75 -1.30 3.59
CA MET A 74 1.37 -1.58 2.30
C MET A 74 2.16 -0.36 1.88
N VAL A 75 3.46 -0.54 1.66
CA VAL A 75 4.40 0.53 1.37
C VAL A 75 5.06 0.30 0.02
N LYS A 76 5.04 1.33 -0.82
CA LYS A 76 5.89 1.46 -2.01
C LYS A 76 6.64 2.77 -1.94
N ALA A 77 7.85 2.82 -2.49
CA ALA A 77 8.66 4.03 -2.48
C ALA A 77 9.34 4.27 -3.83
N ILE A 78 9.38 5.54 -4.25
CA ILE A 78 10.07 6.00 -5.46
C ILE A 78 10.91 7.23 -5.14
N THR A 79 11.99 7.43 -5.90
CA THR A 79 12.84 8.62 -5.82
C THR A 79 13.32 9.05 -7.20
N ASN A 80 13.48 10.36 -7.41
CA ASN A 80 14.14 10.94 -8.58
C ASN A 80 15.57 11.43 -8.27
N GLY A 81 16.10 11.10 -7.09
CA GLY A 81 17.41 11.53 -6.61
C GLY A 81 17.42 12.85 -5.82
N SER A 82 16.41 13.71 -5.99
CA SER A 82 16.23 14.93 -5.18
C SER A 82 15.08 14.84 -4.19
N GLU A 83 14.08 14.01 -4.49
CA GLU A 83 12.86 13.84 -3.72
C GLU A 83 12.57 12.35 -3.55
N ILE A 84 11.79 12.02 -2.52
CA ILE A 84 11.28 10.68 -2.26
C ILE A 84 9.77 10.75 -2.02
N ALA A 85 9.04 9.80 -2.57
CA ALA A 85 7.62 9.65 -2.34
C ALA A 85 7.31 8.24 -1.82
N PHE A 86 6.44 8.18 -0.82
CA PHE A 86 5.93 6.95 -0.25
C PHE A 86 4.44 6.82 -0.58
N ARG A 87 4.04 5.70 -1.15
CA ARG A 87 2.63 5.32 -1.29
C ARG A 87 2.30 4.38 -0.14
N LEU A 88 1.40 4.84 0.71
CA LEU A 88 0.93 4.15 1.91
C LEU A 88 -0.52 3.74 1.67
N GLU A 89 -0.83 2.47 1.90
CA GLU A 89 -2.17 1.91 1.76
C GLU A 89 -2.43 0.97 2.93
N TRP A 90 -3.65 0.96 3.46
CA TRP A 90 -4.10 0.01 4.47
C TRP A 90 -5.60 -0.23 4.29
N LEU A 91 -6.08 -1.35 4.82
CA LEU A 91 -7.51 -1.60 4.92
C LEU A 91 -8.07 -0.82 6.09
N ASP A 92 -9.11 -0.04 5.83
CA ASP A 92 -9.88 0.68 6.82
C ASP A 92 -11.36 0.58 6.46
N GLU A 93 -12.16 0.01 7.35
CA GLU A 93 -13.62 -0.05 7.20
C GLU A 93 -14.30 1.15 7.86
N SER A 94 -13.56 1.93 8.65
CA SER A 94 -14.07 3.13 9.32
C SER A 94 -13.97 4.35 8.41
N GLN A 95 -14.82 5.34 8.66
CA GLN A 95 -14.69 6.66 8.09
C GLN A 95 -14.41 7.65 9.22
N SER A 96 -13.15 8.02 9.39
CA SER A 96 -12.69 8.83 10.52
C SER A 96 -12.21 10.21 10.05
N ASP A 97 -13.00 10.89 9.21
CA ASP A 97 -12.60 12.14 8.54
C ASP A 97 -12.97 13.42 9.32
N MET A 98 -13.83 13.30 10.34
CA MET A 98 -14.35 14.46 11.08
C MET A 98 -13.81 14.51 12.52
N PRO A 99 -13.05 15.56 12.88
CA PRO A 99 -12.58 15.72 14.25
C PRO A 99 -13.74 16.10 15.20
N GLY A 100 -13.69 15.61 16.43
CA GLY A 100 -14.70 15.94 17.44
C GLY A 100 -14.46 15.26 18.79
N PRO A 101 -15.26 15.57 19.82
CA PRO A 101 -15.15 14.88 21.10
C PRO A 101 -15.34 13.38 20.93
N ARG A 102 -14.31 12.59 21.27
CA ARG A 102 -14.25 11.12 21.05
C ARG A 102 -14.20 10.69 19.57
N HIS A 103 -13.85 11.59 18.66
CA HIS A 103 -13.57 11.28 17.26
C HIS A 103 -12.13 11.67 16.95
N PHE A 104 -11.34 10.65 16.62
CA PHE A 104 -9.94 10.80 16.24
C PHE A 104 -9.86 10.56 14.73
N ILE A 105 -9.08 11.40 14.05
CA ILE A 105 -8.88 11.27 12.61
C ILE A 105 -7.80 10.24 12.30
N ASP A 106 -7.87 9.66 11.11
CA ASP A 106 -6.84 8.74 10.64
C ASP A 106 -5.51 9.47 10.45
N GLY A 107 -4.41 8.75 10.70
CA GLY A 107 -3.07 9.27 10.59
C GLY A 107 -2.05 8.18 10.32
N CYS A 108 -1.14 8.45 9.39
CA CYS A 108 -0.01 7.58 9.09
C CYS A 108 1.26 8.43 9.00
N ALA A 109 2.38 7.90 9.48
CA ALA A 109 3.65 8.61 9.51
C ALA A 109 4.80 7.68 9.09
N VAL A 110 5.77 8.24 8.38
CA VAL A 110 7.04 7.60 8.08
C VAL A 110 8.10 8.24 8.95
N GLN A 111 8.80 7.42 9.75
CA GLN A 111 9.94 7.87 10.52
C GLN A 111 11.23 7.51 9.79
N LEU A 112 12.10 8.51 9.64
CA LEU A 112 13.45 8.33 9.09
C LEU A 112 14.48 8.57 10.21
N PRO A 113 15.57 7.79 10.28
CA PRO A 113 16.64 8.07 11.22
C PRO A 113 17.32 9.39 10.85
N SER A 114 17.63 10.22 11.84
CA SER A 114 18.33 11.49 11.63
C SER A 114 19.83 11.31 11.36
N LYS A 115 20.37 10.12 11.65
CA LYS A 115 21.75 9.70 11.43
C LYS A 115 21.76 8.23 11.05
N VAL A 116 22.64 7.88 10.12
CA VAL A 116 22.96 6.48 9.82
C VAL A 116 24.33 6.25 10.44
N ASP A 117 24.40 5.38 11.44
CA ASP A 117 25.66 4.98 12.07
C ASP A 117 26.49 4.07 11.14
#